data_AF-A0A939VGX1-F1
#
_entry.id   AF-A0A939VGX1-F1
#
_cell.length_a   1.000
_cell.length_b   1.000
_cell.length_c   1.000
_cell.angle_alpha   90.00
_cell.angle_beta   90.00
_cell.angle_gamma   90.00
#
_symmetry.space_group_name_H-M   'P 1'
#
loop_
_entity.id
_entity.type
_entity.pdbx_description
1 polymer ?
#
loop_
_entity_poly.entity_id
_entity_poly.type
_entity_poly.pdbx_seq_one_letter_code
_entity_poly.pdbx_strand_id
1 'polypeptide(L)'
;MLEEDFRLRVFVTVAELGGFSAAARELGVSQSAVSQNIAELERQAGAVLFERSRNSLSITPEGENLKKYADEILHWYGAANDSLDPSKQAEEPLEVTLNGSQTVQIWSTGGDLHLKLKTD
;
A
#
# COMPACT_ATOMS: atom_id res chain seq x y z
N MET A 1 15.48 0.57 1.20
CA MET A 1 14.02 0.45 1.28
C MET A 1 13.55 1.59 2.17
N LEU A 2 12.64 2.44 1.69
CA LEU A 2 12.03 3.50 2.49
C LEU A 2 11.16 2.84 3.56
N GLU A 3 11.34 3.23 4.82
CA GLU A 3 10.50 2.77 5.92
C GLU A 3 9.16 3.51 5.86
N GLU A 4 8.07 2.77 5.71
CA GLU A 4 6.72 3.30 5.82
C GLU A 4 6.32 3.54 7.29
N ASP A 5 5.35 4.44 7.53
CA ASP A 5 4.80 4.62 8.87
C ASP A 5 3.94 3.41 9.25
N PHE A 6 4.48 2.56 10.13
CA PHE A 6 3.82 1.36 10.61
C PHE A 6 2.45 1.63 11.24
N ARG A 7 2.21 2.81 11.85
CA ARG A 7 0.90 3.14 12.43
C ARG A 7 -0.18 3.30 11.36
N LEU A 8 0.17 3.87 10.20
CA LEU A 8 -0.77 3.97 9.08
C LEU A 8 -1.14 2.60 8.55
N ARG A 9 -0.16 1.69 8.42
CA ARG A 9 -0.43 0.30 8.04
C ARG A 9 -1.31 -0.39 9.07
N VAL A 10 -1.02 -0.27 10.36
CA VAL A 10 -1.87 -0.80 11.45
C VAL A 10 -3.29 -0.28 11.34
N PHE A 11 -3.46 1.03 11.13
CA PHE A 11 -4.75 1.68 10.97
C PHE A 11 -5.55 1.13 9.79
N VAL A 12 -4.96 1.10 8.59
CA VAL A 12 -5.61 0.58 7.38
C VAL A 12 -6.01 -0.89 7.57
N THR A 13 -5.12 -1.73 8.10
CA THR A 13 -5.43 -3.15 8.35
C THR A 13 -6.56 -3.35 9.37
N VAL A 14 -6.63 -2.53 10.43
CA VAL A 14 -7.75 -2.60 11.40
C VAL A 14 -9.06 -2.19 10.74
N ALA A 15 -9.05 -1.15 9.89
CA ALA A 15 -10.22 -0.69 9.16
C ALA A 15 -10.75 -1.76 8.18
N GLU A 16 -9.85 -2.45 7.47
CA GLU A 16 -10.21 -3.47 6.48
C GLU A 16 -10.70 -4.77 7.11
N LEU A 17 -10.07 -5.21 8.21
CA LEU A 17 -10.40 -6.47 8.87
C LEU A 17 -11.47 -6.33 9.96
N GLY A 18 -11.87 -5.11 10.31
CA GLY A 18 -12.92 -4.83 11.30
C GLY A 18 -12.59 -5.28 12.72
N GLY A 19 -11.30 -5.42 13.07
CA GLY A 19 -10.93 -5.90 14.40
C GLY A 19 -9.43 -5.93 14.70
N PHE A 20 -9.08 -5.53 15.93
CA PHE A 20 -7.70 -5.52 16.43
C PHE A 20 -7.02 -6.89 16.41
N SER A 21 -7.75 -7.96 16.77
CA SER A 21 -7.17 -9.30 16.81
C SER A 21 -6.89 -9.86 15.42
N ALA A 22 -7.75 -9.55 14.44
CA ALA A 22 -7.54 -9.94 13.05
C ALA A 22 -6.34 -9.19 12.46
N ALA A 23 -6.25 -7.88 12.68
CA ALA A 23 -5.11 -7.06 12.26
C ALA A 23 -3.79 -7.48 12.90
N ALA A 24 -3.80 -7.85 14.19
CA ALA A 24 -2.60 -8.33 14.88
C ALA A 24 -2.05 -9.61 14.23
N ARG A 25 -2.94 -10.54 13.88
CA ARG A 25 -2.58 -11.78 13.19
C ARG A 25 -2.03 -11.51 11.78
N GLU A 26 -2.66 -10.61 11.03
CA GLU A 26 -2.22 -10.23 9.68
C GLU A 26 -0.83 -9.59 9.70
N LEU A 27 -0.59 -8.69 10.65
CA LEU A 27 0.65 -7.93 10.75
C LEU A 27 1.77 -8.66 11.52
N GLY A 28 1.51 -9.88 12.02
CA GLY A 28 2.49 -10.65 12.78
C GLY A 28 2.92 -10.00 14.11
N VAL A 29 2.06 -9.19 14.72
CA VAL A 29 2.33 -8.48 15.99
C VAL A 29 1.31 -8.84 17.07
N SER A 30 1.55 -8.39 18.31
CA SER A 30 0.57 -8.58 19.38
C SER A 30 -0.62 -7.63 19.24
N GLN A 31 -1.80 -8.03 19.73
CA GLN A 31 -2.97 -7.16 19.80
C GLN A 31 -2.70 -5.88 20.62
N SER A 32 -1.88 -5.98 21.67
CA SER A 32 -1.47 -4.81 22.46
C SER A 32 -0.68 -3.81 21.61
N ALA A 33 0.23 -4.29 20.77
CA ALA A 33 0.99 -3.44 19.85
C ALA A 33 0.07 -2.74 18.83
N VAL A 34 -0.92 -3.45 18.27
CA VAL A 34 -1.94 -2.84 17.39
C VAL A 34 -2.68 -1.74 18.15
N SER A 35 -3.19 -2.04 19.35
CA SER A 35 -3.93 -1.06 20.16
C SER A 35 -3.10 0.17 20.52
N GLN A 36 -1.81 0.00 20.82
CA GLN A 36 -0.90 1.10 21.12
C GLN A 36 -0.63 1.98 19.90
N ASN A 37 -0.42 1.38 18.73
CA ASN A 37 -0.21 2.12 17.48
C ASN A 37 -1.45 2.93 17.06
N ILE A 38 -2.66 2.36 17.23
CA ILE A 38 -3.90 3.10 16.99
C ILE A 38 -4.06 4.25 17.98
N ALA A 39 -3.88 4.01 19.28
CA ALA A 39 -4.02 5.07 20.29
C ALA A 39 -3.00 6.21 20.09
N GLU A 40 -1.79 5.87 19.64
CA GLU A 40 -0.78 6.86 19.26
C GLU A 40 -1.23 7.70 18.06
N LEU A 41 -1.74 7.05 17.01
CA LEU A 41 -2.21 7.72 15.81
C LEU A 41 -3.41 8.64 16.11
N GLU A 42 -4.38 8.17 16.89
CA GLU A 42 -5.52 8.97 17.35
C GLU A 42 -5.07 10.20 18.14
N ARG A 43 -4.05 10.03 19.00
CA ARG A 43 -3.48 11.15 19.77
C ARG A 43 -2.80 12.18 18.87
N GLN A 44 -2.06 11.74 17.86
CA GLN A 44 -1.39 12.63 16.91
C GLN A 44 -2.39 13.35 15.99
N ALA A 45 -3.42 12.64 15.56
CA ALA A 45 -4.50 13.19 14.75
C ALA A 45 -5.43 14.13 15.54
N GLY A 46 -5.47 13.99 16.87
CA GLY A 46 -6.41 14.72 17.72
C GLY A 46 -7.86 14.28 17.50
N ALA A 47 -8.08 13.07 16.98
CA ALA A 47 -9.38 12.53 16.61
C ALA A 47 -9.47 11.04 16.94
N VAL A 48 -10.68 10.59 17.28
CA VAL A 48 -10.98 9.16 17.43
C VAL A 48 -11.21 8.59 16.03
N LEU A 49 -10.50 7.52 15.69
CA LEU A 49 -10.54 6.90 14.36
C LEU A 49 -11.40 5.64 14.34
N PHE A 50 -11.56 4.98 15.49
CA PHE A 50 -12.46 3.85 15.66
C PHE A 50 -13.35 3.99 16.89
N GLU A 51 -14.60 3.56 16.77
CA GLU A 51 -15.55 3.45 17.87
C GLU A 51 -15.87 1.98 18.16
N ARG A 52 -16.05 1.67 19.45
CA ARG A 52 -16.43 0.32 19.91
C ARG A 52 -17.90 0.31 20.30
N SER A 53 -18.68 -0.52 19.61
CA SER A 53 -20.00 -0.95 20.05
C SER A 53 -19.89 -2.30 20.79
N ARG A 54 -20.95 -2.72 21.47
CA ARG A 54 -20.96 -3.94 22.32
C ARG A 54 -20.43 -5.19 21.58
N ASN A 55 -20.63 -5.27 20.27
CA ASN A 55 -20.24 -6.42 19.45
C ASN A 55 -19.44 -6.08 18.18
N SER A 56 -19.10 -4.81 17.94
CA SER A 56 -18.46 -4.42 16.67
C SER A 56 -17.49 -3.26 16.84
N LEU A 57 -16.45 -3.27 16.01
CA LEU A 57 -15.57 -2.14 15.77
C LEU A 57 -16.04 -1.45 14.50
N SER A 58 -16.29 -0.15 14.54
CA SER A 58 -16.59 0.66 13.36
C SER A 58 -15.57 1.79 13.24
N ILE A 59 -15.26 2.15 12.00
CA ILE A 59 -14.48 3.34 11.67
C ILE A 59 -15.35 4.58 11.84
N THR A 60 -14.78 5.66 12.38
CA THR A 60 -15.48 6.95 12.53
C THR A 60 -15.44 7.75 11.21
N PRO A 61 -16.24 8.82 11.07
CA PRO A 61 -16.11 9.74 9.92
C PRO A 61 -14.70 10.33 9.78
N GLU A 62 -14.02 10.64 10.89
CA GLU A 62 -12.65 11.11 10.92
C GLU A 62 -11.68 10.01 10.45
N GLY A 63 -11.92 8.77 10.87
CA GLY A 63 -11.21 7.58 10.39
C GLY A 63 -11.34 7.40 8.88
N GLU A 64 -12.55 7.49 8.33
CA GLU A 64 -12.79 7.38 6.88
C GLU A 64 -12.04 8.45 6.08
N ASN A 65 -11.98 9.67 6.61
CA ASN A 65 -11.21 10.74 5.99
C ASN A 65 -9.70 10.43 6.01
N LEU A 66 -9.17 9.96 7.14
CA LEU A 66 -7.77 9.57 7.24
C LEU A 66 -7.45 8.38 6.33
N LYS A 67 -8.36 7.40 6.20
CA LYS A 67 -8.14 6.19 5.39
C LYS A 67 -7.83 6.51 3.93
N LYS A 68 -8.56 7.47 3.33
CA LYS A 68 -8.30 7.91 1.94
C LYS A 68 -6.85 8.34 1.74
N TYR A 69 -6.33 9.16 2.65
CA TYR A 69 -4.94 9.62 2.58
C TYR A 69 -3.94 8.53 2.96
N ALA A 70 -4.26 7.69 3.95
CA ALA A 70 -3.41 6.59 4.37
C ALA A 70 -3.19 5.57 3.23
N ASP A 71 -4.26 5.23 2.50
CA ASP A 71 -4.20 4.34 1.35
C ASP A 71 -3.29 4.93 0.24
N GLU A 72 -3.42 6.23 -0.07
CA GLU A 72 -2.56 6.93 -1.04
C GLU A 72 -1.09 6.97 -0.58
N ILE A 73 -0.84 7.30 0.69
CA ILE A 73 0.52 7.37 1.24
C ILE A 73 1.19 5.99 1.15
N LEU A 74 0.51 4.92 1.56
CA LEU A 74 1.03 3.56 1.50
C LEU A 74 1.25 3.10 0.04
N HIS A 75 0.36 3.49 -0.88
CA HIS A 75 0.55 3.25 -2.30
C HIS A 75 1.86 3.89 -2.81
N TRP A 76 2.10 5.16 -2.48
CA TRP A 76 3.33 5.86 -2.89
C TRP A 76 4.59 5.31 -2.22
N TYR A 77 4.52 4.85 -0.96
CA TYR A 77 5.63 4.12 -0.35
C TYR A 77 5.96 2.83 -1.10
N GLY A 78 4.93 2.08 -1.50
CA GLY A 78 5.08 0.87 -2.33
C GLY A 78 5.71 1.19 -3.68
N ALA A 79 5.16 2.17 -4.40
CA ALA A 79 5.69 2.61 -5.70
C ALA A 79 7.14 3.10 -5.61
N ALA A 80 7.47 3.87 -4.57
CA ALA A 80 8.84 4.34 -4.35
C ALA A 80 9.79 3.18 -4.06
N ASN A 81 9.40 2.22 -3.23
CA ASN A 81 10.20 1.02 -2.96
C ASN A 81 10.40 0.16 -4.21
N ASP A 82 9.35 -0.06 -5.00
CA ASP A 82 9.43 -0.77 -6.27
C ASP A 82 10.34 -0.06 -7.27
N SER A 83 10.26 1.28 -7.33
CA SER A 83 11.14 2.08 -8.20
C SER A 83 12.61 1.99 -7.82
N LEU A 84 12.94 1.64 -6.58
CA LEU A 84 14.31 1.50 -6.08
C LEU A 84 14.79 0.06 -6.08
N ASP A 85 13.94 -0.91 -6.38
CA ASP A 85 14.30 -2.32 -6.48
C ASP A 85 14.92 -2.60 -7.86
N PRO A 86 16.25 -2.81 -7.96
CA PRO A 86 16.90 -3.03 -9.25
C PRO A 86 16.44 -4.34 -9.91
N SER A 87 15.89 -5.29 -9.16
CA SER A 87 15.29 -6.51 -9.73
C SER A 87 13.95 -6.25 -10.41
N LYS A 88 13.24 -5.17 -10.03
CA LYS A 88 12.02 -4.69 -10.70
C LYS A 88 12.29 -3.65 -11.78
N GLN A 89 13.44 -2.98 -11.76
CA GLN A 89 13.88 -2.10 -12.85
C GLN A 89 14.42 -2.87 -14.07
N ALA A 90 14.84 -4.13 -13.88
CA ALA A 90 15.27 -5.00 -14.96
C ALA A 90 14.07 -5.78 -15.54
N GLU A 91 13.04 -5.09 -16.02
CA GLU A 91 12.13 -5.73 -16.97
C GLU A 91 12.90 -5.94 -18.27
N GLU A 92 13.30 -7.19 -18.56
CA GLU A 92 13.70 -7.55 -19.92
C GLU A 92 12.56 -7.12 -20.86
N PRO A 93 12.85 -6.37 -21.93
CA PRO A 93 11.80 -5.86 -22.80
C PRO A 93 10.96 -7.02 -23.33
N LEU A 94 9.65 -6.97 -23.11
CA LEU A 94 8.73 -7.93 -23.70
C LEU A 94 8.72 -7.69 -25.22
N GLU A 95 9.08 -8.72 -25.98
CA GLU A 95 9.00 -8.70 -27.44
C GLU A 95 7.60 -9.15 -27.88
N VAL A 96 6.87 -8.25 -28.52
CA VAL A 96 5.55 -8.52 -29.09
C VAL A 96 5.63 -8.42 -30.60
N THR A 97 5.30 -9.52 -31.29
CA THR A 97 5.23 -9.55 -32.76
C THR A 97 3.83 -9.19 -33.23
N LEU A 98 3.71 -8.04 -33.89
CA LEU A 98 2.49 -7.56 -34.51
C LEU A 98 2.42 -8.05 -35.97
N ASN A 99 1.29 -8.65 -36.33
CA ASN A 99 0.97 -9.07 -37.70
C ASN A 99 2.05 -9.94 -38.37
N GLY A 100 2.85 -10.65 -37.58
CA GLY A 100 3.93 -11.55 -38.06
C GLY A 100 5.15 -10.85 -38.69
N SER A 101 5.22 -9.52 -38.70
CA SER A 101 6.26 -8.77 -39.44
C SER A 101 6.91 -7.64 -38.65
N GLN A 102 6.31 -7.18 -37.55
CA GLN A 102 6.85 -6.08 -36.76
C GLN A 102 7.07 -6.55 -35.32
N THR A 103 8.28 -6.40 -34.81
CA THR A 103 8.56 -6.69 -33.39
C THR A 103 8.64 -5.38 -32.64
N VAL A 104 7.85 -5.25 -31.57
CA VAL A 104 7.90 -4.12 -30.63
C VAL A 104 8.46 -4.62 -29.31
N GLN A 105 9.45 -3.91 -28.79
CA GLN A 105 9.94 -4.07 -27.42
C GLN A 105 9.16 -3.15 -26.50
N ILE A 106 8.63 -3.70 -25.41
CA ILE A 106 7.83 -2.99 -24.41
C ILE A 106 8.51 -3.17 -23.06
N TRP A 107 8.74 -2.08 -22.33
CA TRP A 107 9.27 -2.13 -20.96
C TRP A 107 8.71 -1.00 -20.13
N SER A 108 8.65 -1.19 -18.81
CA SER A 108 8.32 -0.13 -17.86
C SER A 108 9.59 0.44 -17.22
N THR A 109 9.64 1.74 -16.93
CA THR A 109 10.70 2.34 -16.12
C THR A 109 10.09 3.37 -15.19
N GLY A 110 10.19 3.16 -13.87
CA GLY A 110 9.73 4.14 -12.88
C GLY A 110 8.23 4.47 -12.96
N GLY A 111 7.40 3.55 -13.45
CA GLY A 111 5.96 3.76 -13.64
C GLY A 111 5.57 4.27 -15.03
N ASP A 112 6.55 4.64 -15.86
CA ASP A 112 6.33 5.04 -17.25
C ASP A 112 6.43 3.83 -18.19
N LEU A 113 5.53 3.75 -19.17
CA LEU A 113 5.54 2.71 -20.20
C LEU A 113 6.33 3.18 -21.43
N HIS A 114 7.29 2.38 -21.87
CA HIS A 114 8.10 2.62 -23.06
C HIS A 114 7.84 1.56 -24.15
N LEU A 115 7.85 2.01 -25.41
CA LEU A 115 7.68 1.18 -26.60
C LEU A 115 8.76 1.52 -27.62
N LYS A 116 9.43 0.52 -28.18
CA LYS A 116 10.40 0.69 -29.27
C LYS A 116 10.18 -0.34 -30.36
N LEU A 117 10.09 0.13 -31.60
CA LEU A 117 10.13 -0.74 -32.77
C LEU A 117 11.54 -1.33 -32.90
N LYS A 118 11.63 -2.67 -32.91
CA LYS A 118 12.86 -3.38 -33.24
C LYS A 118 12.99 -3.33 -34.76
N THR A 119 13.99 -2.60 -35.23
CA THR A 119 14.37 -2.56 -36.65
C THR A 119 15.61 -3.43 -36.78
N ASP A 120 15.60 -4.36 -37.72
CA ASP A 120 16.77 -5.21 -38.04
C ASP A 120 17.98 -4.38 -38.51
#